data_AF-A0A6C0HT70-F1
#
_entry.id   AF-A0A6C0HT70-F1
#
_cell.length_a   1.000
_cell.length_b   1.000
_cell.length_c   1.000
_cell.angle_alpha   90.00
_cell.angle_beta   90.00
_cell.angle_gamma   90.00
#
_symmetry.space_group_name_H-M   'P 1'
#
loop_
_entity.id
_entity.type
_entity.pdbx_description
1 polymer ?
#
loop_
_entity_poly.entity_id
_entity_poly.type
_entity_poly.pdbx_seq_one_letter_code
_entity_poly.pdbx_strand_id
1 'polypeptide(L)'
;MLIIENGIKAKQLVTSFTELYDDSFTQRWLKETYPVFCVVKYDETKTNPICVALLHKIDFDSLHIFDNPVLLDYIYTMTEHRRNNYAYNLLRKIMKKNKIIGFCCNDESAKLFVKCGFSYHPDKQWMVRFPSLSNTKTKELLNVKSKLELQKMWEYEKTNSPFIIEGTLRHQENIITAKQKYGLEFRVKIISTKYFGDDADIPTIVCFDDEKLVLGKPRYPECFTKHEYIIILVDKHNSGLFSIDIL
;
A
#
# COMPACT_ATOMS: atom_id res chain seq x y z
N MET A 1 18.45 11.54 13.14
CA MET A 1 18.93 10.35 13.90
C MET A 1 18.12 9.09 13.56
N LEU A 2 18.51 7.87 13.95
CA LEU A 2 17.66 6.66 13.87
C LEU A 2 17.35 6.14 15.28
N ILE A 3 16.09 5.82 15.53
CA ILE A 3 15.60 5.21 16.77
C ILE A 3 14.99 3.85 16.43
N ILE A 4 15.23 2.86 17.28
CA ILE A 4 14.60 1.54 17.21
C ILE A 4 13.96 1.27 18.57
N GLU A 5 12.65 1.07 18.58
CA GLU A 5 11.91 0.73 19.80
C GLU A 5 11.17 -0.58 19.62
N ASN A 6 10.93 -1.28 20.73
CA ASN A 6 10.29 -2.60 20.72
C ASN A 6 9.07 -2.64 21.67
N GLY A 7 8.10 -3.49 21.37
CA GLY A 7 6.95 -3.77 22.22
C GLY A 7 6.17 -2.51 22.61
N ILE A 8 5.90 -2.35 23.91
CA ILE A 8 5.09 -1.25 24.45
C ILE A 8 5.69 0.12 24.10
N LYS A 9 7.03 0.27 24.18
CA LYS A 9 7.69 1.54 23.84
C LYS A 9 7.53 1.89 22.36
N ALA A 10 7.59 0.88 21.49
CA ALA A 10 7.34 1.08 20.06
C ALA A 10 5.91 1.58 19.81
N LYS A 11 4.93 0.96 20.47
CA LYS A 11 3.52 1.35 20.36
C LYS A 11 3.28 2.77 20.87
N GLN A 12 3.81 3.10 22.06
CA GLN A 12 3.73 4.45 22.63
C GLN A 12 4.35 5.51 21.71
N LEU A 13 5.50 5.20 21.11
CA LEU A 13 6.15 6.10 20.16
C LEU A 13 5.28 6.34 18.92
N VAL A 14 4.77 5.27 18.31
CA VAL A 14 3.93 5.37 17.11
C VAL A 14 2.61 6.11 17.37
N THR A 15 1.99 5.93 18.54
CA THR A 15 0.79 6.70 18.92
C THR A 15 1.04 8.18 19.11
N SER A 16 2.29 8.61 19.29
CA SER A 16 2.61 10.05 19.35
C SER A 16 2.65 10.73 17.98
N PHE A 17 2.58 9.96 16.88
CA PHE A 17 2.61 10.47 15.52
C PHE A 17 1.19 10.65 14.99
N THR A 18 0.72 11.91 14.97
CA THR A 18 -0.65 12.28 14.54
C THR A 18 -0.99 11.77 13.14
N GLU A 19 -0.08 11.89 12.16
CA GLU A 19 -0.31 11.39 10.78
C GLU A 19 -0.50 9.88 10.67
N LEU A 20 -0.04 9.10 11.65
CA LEU A 20 -0.15 7.65 11.62
C LEU A 20 -1.31 7.12 12.45
N TYR A 21 -1.79 7.91 13.41
CA TYR A 21 -2.74 7.42 14.39
C TYR A 21 -4.04 6.95 13.74
N ASP A 22 -4.58 7.68 12.76
CA ASP A 22 -5.83 7.30 12.10
C ASP A 22 -5.65 6.30 10.94
N ASP A 23 -4.41 5.88 10.65
CA ASP A 23 -4.17 4.91 9.58
C ASP A 23 -4.56 3.48 10.02
N SER A 24 -5.40 2.83 9.21
CA SER A 24 -5.91 1.48 9.49
C SER A 24 -4.81 0.41 9.64
N PHE A 25 -3.67 0.54 8.94
CA PHE A 25 -2.55 -0.39 9.07
C PHE A 25 -1.81 -0.17 10.39
N THR A 26 -1.60 1.08 10.77
CA THR A 26 -1.06 1.43 12.09
C THR A 26 -1.95 0.92 13.22
N GLN A 27 -3.26 1.14 13.13
CA GLN A 27 -4.21 0.69 14.15
C GLN A 27 -4.23 -0.84 14.30
N ARG A 28 -4.14 -1.57 13.18
CA ARG A 28 -3.97 -3.02 13.22
C ARG A 28 -2.67 -3.40 13.92
N TRP A 29 -1.55 -2.80 13.53
CA TRP A 29 -0.23 -3.07 14.12
C TRP A 29 -0.18 -2.76 15.63
N LEU A 30 -0.84 -1.69 16.08
CA LEU A 30 -0.95 -1.35 17.51
C LEU A 30 -1.70 -2.41 18.31
N LYS A 31 -2.66 -3.11 17.70
CA LYS A 31 -3.44 -4.19 18.31
C LYS A 31 -2.76 -5.56 18.27
N GLU A 32 -1.67 -5.72 17.52
CA GLU A 32 -0.96 -6.99 17.42
C GLU A 32 -0.45 -7.47 18.79
N THR A 33 -0.60 -8.76 19.05
CA THR A 33 -0.17 -9.41 20.30
C THR A 33 1.23 -10.01 20.18
N TYR A 34 1.75 -10.17 18.96
CA TYR A 34 3.10 -10.64 18.68
C TYR A 34 4.18 -9.60 19.03
N PRO A 35 5.46 -10.00 19.15
CA PRO A 35 6.57 -9.07 19.33
C PRO A 35 6.73 -8.12 18.14
N VAL A 36 6.25 -6.89 18.31
CA VAL A 36 6.38 -5.80 17.35
C VAL A 36 7.56 -4.88 17.66
N PHE A 37 8.08 -4.20 16.64
CA PHE A 37 9.06 -3.14 16.80
C PHE A 37 8.95 -2.11 15.68
N CYS A 38 9.42 -0.88 15.93
CA CYS A 38 9.43 0.17 14.93
C CYS A 38 10.85 0.73 14.75
N VAL A 39 11.10 1.26 13.56
CA VAL A 39 12.32 1.99 13.25
C VAL A 39 11.93 3.37 12.74
N VAL A 40 12.38 4.41 13.43
CA VAL A 40 12.04 5.79 13.12
C VAL A 40 13.29 6.57 12.75
N LYS A 41 13.26 7.22 11.59
CA LYS A 41 14.21 8.24 11.17
C LYS A 41 13.67 9.58 11.62
N TYR A 42 14.42 10.27 12.46
CA TYR A 42 14.19 11.67 12.83
C TYR A 42 15.06 12.61 12.00
N ASP A 43 14.65 13.87 11.98
CA ASP A 43 15.48 15.02 11.65
C ASP A 43 16.75 15.09 12.53
N GLU A 44 17.52 16.16 12.33
CA GLU A 44 18.77 16.39 13.06
C GLU A 44 18.51 16.81 14.51
N THR A 45 17.42 17.56 14.74
CA THR A 45 16.99 18.06 16.06
C THR A 45 16.31 17.00 16.93
N LYS A 46 15.97 15.83 16.36
CA LYS A 46 15.28 14.70 17.02
C LYS A 46 13.84 15.01 17.45
N THR A 47 13.26 16.08 16.90
CA THR A 47 11.92 16.53 17.27
C THR A 47 10.89 15.98 16.30
N ASN A 48 11.20 15.99 15.00
CA ASN A 48 10.23 15.60 13.99
C ASN A 48 10.58 14.24 13.39
N PRO A 49 9.67 13.26 13.46
CA PRO A 49 9.82 12.00 12.73
C PRO A 49 9.74 12.31 11.23
N ILE A 50 10.69 11.79 10.46
CA ILE A 50 10.74 11.92 9.00
C ILE A 50 10.12 10.70 8.33
N CYS A 51 10.47 9.51 8.83
CA CYS A 51 10.04 8.25 8.23
C CYS A 51 10.02 7.15 9.29
N VAL A 52 8.99 6.31 9.23
CA VAL A 52 8.76 5.21 10.17
C VAL A 52 8.57 3.90 9.40
N ALA A 53 9.11 2.82 9.95
CA ALA A 53 8.79 1.46 9.54
C ALA A 53 8.22 0.71 10.75
N LEU A 54 7.09 0.04 10.55
CA LEU A 54 6.42 -0.82 11.52
C LEU A 54 6.67 -2.27 11.13
N LEU A 55 7.17 -3.07 12.07
CA LEU A 55 7.60 -4.43 11.82
C LEU A 55 7.15 -5.35 12.96
N HIS A 56 7.11 -6.65 12.66
CA HIS A 56 7.04 -7.69 13.68
C HIS A 56 7.85 -8.92 13.27
N LYS A 57 8.19 -9.74 14.26
CA LYS A 57 8.86 -11.03 14.01
C LYS A 57 7.81 -12.08 13.67
N ILE A 58 8.09 -12.87 12.64
CA ILE A 58 7.29 -14.03 12.27
C ILE A 58 8.14 -15.29 12.42
N ASP A 59 7.52 -16.35 12.92
CA ASP A 59 8.09 -17.69 13.06
C ASP A 59 7.83 -18.56 11.82
N PHE A 60 6.96 -18.10 10.93
CA PHE A 60 6.57 -18.79 9.72
C PHE A 60 6.86 -17.95 8.46
N ASP A 61 7.69 -18.51 7.58
CA ASP A 61 7.81 -18.09 6.18
C ASP A 61 7.17 -19.16 5.32
N SER A 62 6.07 -18.84 4.64
CA SER A 62 5.36 -19.80 3.79
C SER A 62 6.21 -20.36 2.65
N LEU A 63 7.28 -19.65 2.29
CA LEU A 63 8.20 -20.05 1.24
C LEU A 63 9.40 -20.81 1.80
N HIS A 64 9.50 -20.90 3.12
CA HIS A 64 10.62 -21.51 3.85
C HIS A 64 12.00 -20.98 3.37
N ILE A 65 12.05 -19.72 2.93
CA ILE A 65 13.28 -19.06 2.45
C ILE A 65 14.11 -18.58 3.65
N PHE A 66 13.44 -18.13 4.69
CA PHE A 66 14.06 -17.58 5.88
C PHE A 66 13.55 -18.24 7.16
N ASP A 67 14.51 -18.66 8.00
CA ASP A 67 14.21 -18.93 9.40
C ASP A 67 14.04 -17.61 10.17
N ASN A 68 12.93 -17.48 10.90
CA ASN A 68 12.59 -16.34 11.75
C ASN A 68 12.70 -14.95 11.05
N PRO A 69 12.01 -14.72 9.92
CA PRO A 69 12.07 -13.42 9.26
C PRO A 69 11.34 -12.34 10.06
N VAL A 70 11.58 -11.11 9.62
CA VAL A 70 10.83 -9.93 10.06
C VAL A 70 9.85 -9.57 8.96
N LEU A 71 8.58 -9.38 9.32
CA LEU A 71 7.62 -8.79 8.42
C LEU A 71 7.68 -7.27 8.51
N LEU A 72 7.73 -6.60 7.36
CA LEU A 72 7.47 -5.17 7.24
C LEU A 72 5.97 -4.97 7.01
N ASP A 73 5.25 -4.57 8.06
CA ASP A 73 3.81 -4.30 8.01
C ASP A 73 3.51 -3.00 7.30
N TYR A 74 4.29 -1.96 7.62
CA TYR A 74 4.04 -0.63 7.11
C TYR A 74 5.33 0.19 7.05
N ILE A 75 5.44 1.05 6.04
CA ILE A 75 6.49 2.07 5.95
C ILE A 75 5.88 3.37 5.46
N TYR A 76 6.13 4.45 6.18
CA TYR A 76 5.54 5.75 5.90
C TYR A 76 6.59 6.85 6.01
N THR A 77 6.54 7.81 5.09
CA THR A 77 7.34 9.03 5.14
C THR A 77 6.37 10.19 5.31
N MET A 78 6.62 11.03 6.32
CA MET A 78 5.80 12.22 6.58
C MET A 78 5.71 13.08 5.32
N THR A 79 4.56 13.70 5.12
CA THR A 79 4.15 14.22 3.81
C THR A 79 5.15 15.23 3.24
N GLU A 80 5.63 16.14 4.07
CA GLU A 80 6.64 17.17 3.80
C GLU A 80 8.04 16.62 3.49
N HIS A 81 8.28 15.34 3.79
CA HIS A 81 9.57 14.69 3.59
C HIS A 81 9.55 13.63 2.47
N ARG A 82 8.43 13.43 1.78
CA ARG A 82 8.31 12.47 0.68
C ARG A 82 9.25 12.81 -0.48
N ARG A 83 9.45 11.83 -1.39
CA ARG A 83 10.32 11.93 -2.58
C ARG A 83 11.82 12.20 -2.33
N ASN A 84 12.25 12.25 -1.06
CA ASN A 84 13.66 12.44 -0.67
C ASN A 84 14.42 11.14 -0.33
N ASN A 85 13.97 10.00 -0.86
CA ASN A 85 14.56 8.66 -0.62
C ASN A 85 14.64 8.22 0.87
N TYR A 86 13.93 8.86 1.81
CA TYR A 86 13.99 8.48 3.22
C TYR A 86 13.50 7.06 3.48
N ALA A 87 12.34 6.67 2.93
CA ALA A 87 11.85 5.29 3.02
C ALA A 87 12.85 4.27 2.44
N TYR A 88 13.45 4.58 1.30
CA TYR A 88 14.49 3.74 0.68
C TYR A 88 15.69 3.57 1.61
N ASN A 89 16.22 4.68 2.12
CA ASN A 89 17.38 4.69 3.01
C ASN A 89 17.09 3.97 4.33
N LEU A 90 15.89 4.14 4.89
CA LEU A 90 15.44 3.47 6.10
C LEU A 90 15.34 1.97 5.87
N LEU A 91 14.58 1.55 4.84
CA LEU A 91 14.37 0.14 4.51
C LEU A 91 15.70 -0.56 4.24
N ARG A 92 16.59 0.04 3.44
CA ARG A 92 17.94 -0.50 3.19
C ARG A 92 18.75 -0.71 4.47
N LYS A 93 18.61 0.14 5.48
CA LYS A 93 19.29 -0.03 6.77
C LYS A 93 18.69 -1.18 7.57
N ILE A 94 17.37 -1.30 7.62
CA ILE A 94 16.69 -2.42 8.29
C ILE A 94 17.10 -3.75 7.64
N MET A 95 17.15 -3.78 6.30
CA MET A 95 17.55 -4.93 5.47
C MET A 95 19.01 -5.38 5.65
N LYS A 96 19.90 -4.54 6.19
CA LYS A 96 21.28 -4.96 6.49
C LYS A 96 21.36 -5.87 7.71
N LYS A 97 20.37 -5.80 8.60
CA LYS A 97 20.37 -6.51 9.89
C LYS A 97 19.31 -7.60 9.98
N ASN A 98 18.33 -7.59 9.08
CA ASN A 98 17.17 -8.48 9.15
C ASN A 98 16.92 -9.14 7.79
N LYS A 99 16.46 -10.40 7.84
CA LYS A 99 15.77 -11.06 6.73
C LYS A 99 14.34 -10.52 6.72
N ILE A 100 13.91 -9.90 5.63
CA ILE A 100 12.64 -9.14 5.59
C ILE A 100 11.72 -9.66 4.50
N ILE A 101 10.45 -9.82 4.87
CA ILE A 101 9.31 -10.04 3.98
C ILE A 101 8.40 -8.80 4.08
N GLY A 102 7.69 -8.44 3.01
CA GLY A 102 6.74 -7.32 3.06
C GLY A 102 5.51 -7.58 2.19
N PHE A 103 4.38 -7.00 2.57
CA PHE A 103 3.18 -7.01 1.76
C PHE A 103 3.05 -5.67 1.02
N CYS A 104 2.81 -5.71 -0.29
CA CYS A 104 2.64 -4.49 -1.06
C CYS A 104 1.65 -4.72 -2.21
N CYS A 105 0.45 -4.17 -2.05
CA CYS A 105 -0.61 -4.22 -3.06
C CYS A 105 -0.73 -2.90 -3.84
N ASN A 106 0.20 -1.95 -3.63
CA ASN A 106 0.18 -0.64 -4.28
C ASN A 106 1.37 -0.52 -5.23
N ASP A 107 1.09 -0.26 -6.51
CA ASP A 107 2.10 -0.26 -7.56
C ASP A 107 3.19 0.82 -7.36
N GLU A 108 2.82 2.01 -6.88
CA GLU A 108 3.78 3.08 -6.60
C GLU A 108 4.71 2.71 -5.44
N SER A 109 4.14 2.21 -4.35
CA SER A 109 4.91 1.71 -3.22
C SER A 109 5.77 0.52 -3.62
N ALA A 110 5.32 -0.35 -4.51
CA ALA A 110 6.11 -1.51 -4.93
C ALA A 110 7.42 -1.12 -5.63
N LYS A 111 7.46 0.04 -6.34
CA LYS A 111 8.70 0.58 -6.92
C LYS A 111 9.79 0.78 -5.86
N LEU A 112 9.43 1.21 -4.63
CA LEU A 112 10.37 1.33 -3.51
C LEU A 112 11.00 -0.03 -3.16
N PHE A 113 10.18 -1.06 -3.02
CA PHE A 113 10.63 -2.40 -2.65
C PHE A 113 11.49 -3.03 -3.75
N VAL A 114 11.09 -2.92 -5.02
CA VAL A 114 11.91 -3.37 -6.17
C VAL A 114 13.26 -2.65 -6.16
N LYS A 115 13.28 -1.33 -5.97
CA LYS A 115 14.52 -0.54 -5.83
C LYS A 115 15.38 -1.01 -4.65
N CYS A 116 14.76 -1.48 -3.57
CA CYS A 116 15.45 -2.07 -2.42
C CYS A 116 15.97 -3.49 -2.67
N GLY A 117 15.54 -4.16 -3.74
CA GLY A 117 15.94 -5.52 -4.11
C GLY A 117 14.98 -6.62 -3.66
N PHE A 118 13.71 -6.28 -3.43
CA PHE A 118 12.64 -7.26 -3.30
C PHE A 118 12.19 -7.75 -4.68
N SER A 119 11.53 -8.90 -4.69
CA SER A 119 10.86 -9.46 -5.86
C SER A 119 9.43 -9.83 -5.48
N TYR A 120 8.51 -9.69 -6.44
CA TYR A 120 7.17 -10.23 -6.29
C TYR A 120 7.22 -11.75 -6.18
N HIS A 121 6.34 -12.30 -5.36
CA HIS A 121 6.04 -13.71 -5.43
C HIS A 121 5.20 -14.00 -6.70
N PRO A 122 5.48 -15.08 -7.45
CA PRO A 122 4.79 -15.39 -8.70
C PRO A 122 3.26 -15.40 -8.60
N ASP A 123 2.72 -15.98 -7.52
CA ASP A 123 1.28 -16.25 -7.41
C ASP A 123 0.53 -15.39 -6.37
N LYS A 124 1.17 -14.35 -5.82
CA LYS A 124 0.67 -13.69 -4.60
C LYS A 124 1.04 -12.20 -4.57
N GLN A 125 0.18 -11.38 -3.98
CA GLN A 125 0.36 -9.91 -3.84
C GLN A 125 1.33 -9.50 -2.71
N TRP A 126 2.45 -10.21 -2.58
CA TRP A 126 3.46 -9.95 -1.56
C TRP A 126 4.87 -9.99 -2.13
N MET A 127 5.76 -9.34 -1.40
CA MET A 127 7.12 -9.03 -1.80
C MET A 127 8.07 -9.78 -0.88
N VAL A 128 8.93 -10.61 -1.47
CA VAL A 128 9.98 -11.31 -0.73
C VAL A 128 11.34 -10.83 -1.22
N ARG A 129 12.26 -10.62 -0.30
CA ARG A 129 13.66 -10.38 -0.66
C ARG A 129 14.37 -11.72 -0.63
N PHE A 130 14.92 -12.17 -1.76
CA PHE A 130 15.76 -13.36 -1.74
C PHE A 130 17.14 -13.03 -1.13
N PRO A 131 17.73 -13.93 -0.31
CA PRO A 131 19.12 -13.78 0.10
C PRO A 131 19.98 -13.70 -1.16
N SER A 132 21.02 -12.86 -1.16
CA SER A 132 21.79 -12.50 -2.35
C SER A 132 22.13 -13.74 -3.20
N LEU A 133 21.38 -13.95 -4.26
CA LEU A 133 21.71 -14.92 -5.29
C LEU A 133 23.00 -14.42 -5.93
N SER A 134 24.12 -15.09 -5.64
CA SER A 134 25.45 -14.82 -6.19
C SER A 134 25.54 -15.09 -7.70
N ASN A 135 24.48 -15.60 -8.34
CA ASN A 135 24.43 -15.85 -9.77
C ASN A 135 23.64 -14.78 -10.51
N THR A 136 24.36 -13.96 -11.28
CA THR A 136 23.86 -12.95 -12.22
C THR A 136 22.81 -13.51 -13.19
N LYS A 137 22.93 -14.78 -13.61
CA LYS A 137 21.95 -15.47 -14.48
C LYS A 137 20.56 -15.59 -13.84
N THR A 138 20.45 -15.85 -12.54
CA THR A 138 19.16 -16.03 -11.86
C THR A 138 18.46 -14.69 -11.65
N LYS A 139 19.22 -13.60 -11.43
CA LYS A 139 18.70 -12.23 -11.34
C LYS A 139 18.08 -11.73 -12.65
N GLU A 140 18.71 -12.02 -13.79
CA GLU A 140 18.15 -11.67 -15.10
C GLU A 140 16.93 -12.53 -15.44
N LEU A 141 16.99 -13.84 -15.19
CA LEU A 141 15.85 -14.73 -15.43
C LEU A 141 14.64 -14.43 -14.53
N LEU A 142 14.83 -14.08 -13.26
CA LEU A 142 13.75 -13.70 -12.35
C LEU A 142 13.20 -12.30 -12.66
N ASN A 143 14.04 -11.31 -12.97
CA ASN A 143 13.56 -9.96 -13.31
C ASN A 143 12.84 -9.91 -14.67
N VAL A 144 13.29 -10.69 -15.66
CA VAL A 144 12.66 -10.72 -16.98
C VAL A 144 11.41 -11.60 -16.98
N LYS A 145 11.43 -12.80 -16.35
CA LYS A 145 10.24 -13.64 -16.25
C LYS A 145 9.17 -12.98 -15.40
N SER A 146 9.50 -12.45 -14.21
CA SER A 146 8.49 -11.80 -13.36
C SER A 146 7.92 -10.54 -13.99
N LYS A 147 8.71 -9.71 -14.69
CA LYS A 147 8.18 -8.51 -15.36
C LYS A 147 7.28 -8.87 -16.54
N LEU A 148 7.66 -9.86 -17.34
CA LEU A 148 6.86 -10.33 -18.47
C LEU A 148 5.59 -11.06 -17.99
N GLU A 149 5.67 -11.85 -16.92
CA GLU A 149 4.53 -12.52 -16.29
C GLU A 149 3.60 -11.51 -15.63
N LEU A 150 4.11 -10.51 -14.91
CA LEU A 150 3.32 -9.40 -14.37
C LEU A 150 2.64 -8.61 -15.47
N GLN A 151 3.36 -8.31 -16.56
CA GLN A 151 2.76 -7.63 -17.70
C GLN A 151 1.66 -8.48 -18.35
N LYS A 152 1.86 -9.79 -18.49
CA LYS A 152 0.82 -10.71 -18.98
C LYS A 152 -0.38 -10.80 -18.03
N MET A 153 -0.16 -10.86 -16.73
CA MET A 153 -1.22 -10.86 -15.72
C MET A 153 -1.98 -9.53 -15.73
N TRP A 154 -1.29 -8.40 -15.88
CA TRP A 154 -1.92 -7.10 -15.99
C TRP A 154 -2.74 -6.96 -17.26
N GLU A 155 -2.21 -7.37 -18.41
CA GLU A 155 -2.98 -7.38 -19.66
C GLU A 155 -4.20 -8.30 -19.56
N TYR A 156 -4.04 -9.46 -18.91
CA TYR A 156 -5.14 -10.38 -18.64
C TYR A 156 -6.20 -9.76 -17.70
N GLU A 157 -5.80 -9.19 -16.56
CA GLU A 157 -6.71 -8.55 -15.60
C GLU A 157 -7.40 -7.34 -16.22
N LYS A 158 -6.67 -6.49 -16.96
CA LYS A 158 -7.23 -5.38 -17.72
C LYS A 158 -8.24 -5.84 -18.77
N THR A 159 -7.97 -6.94 -19.46
CA THR A 159 -8.88 -7.48 -20.48
C THR A 159 -10.15 -8.07 -19.87
N ASN A 160 -10.04 -8.78 -18.74
CA ASN A 160 -11.17 -9.48 -18.12
C ASN A 160 -11.91 -8.66 -17.06
N SER A 161 -11.30 -7.59 -16.55
CA SER A 161 -11.83 -6.74 -15.49
C SER A 161 -11.34 -5.29 -15.68
N PRO A 162 -11.71 -4.63 -16.79
CA PRO A 162 -11.19 -3.31 -17.15
C PRO A 162 -11.60 -2.19 -16.18
N PHE A 163 -12.68 -2.40 -15.41
CA PHE A 163 -13.31 -1.37 -14.58
C PHE A 163 -13.04 -1.54 -13.07
N ILE A 164 -11.89 -2.10 -12.69
CA ILE A 164 -11.52 -2.26 -11.28
C ILE A 164 -11.30 -0.90 -10.61
N ILE A 165 -11.94 -0.70 -9.45
CA ILE A 165 -11.76 0.48 -8.60
C ILE A 165 -10.90 0.12 -7.39
N GLU A 166 -9.76 0.79 -7.26
CA GLU A 166 -8.84 0.63 -6.14
C GLU A 166 -9.02 1.74 -5.09
N GLY A 167 -8.52 1.46 -3.88
CA GLY A 167 -8.47 2.45 -2.80
C GLY A 167 -9.81 2.68 -2.11
N THR A 168 -10.87 1.92 -2.45
CA THR A 168 -12.19 1.99 -1.81
C THR A 168 -12.12 1.80 -0.30
N LEU A 169 -11.21 0.96 0.20
CA LEU A 169 -11.02 0.73 1.64
C LEU A 169 -10.66 2.02 2.41
N ARG A 170 -9.94 2.96 1.76
CA ARG A 170 -9.58 4.25 2.40
C ARG A 170 -10.73 5.26 2.39
N HIS A 171 -11.76 5.01 1.58
CA HIS A 171 -12.88 5.92 1.34
C HIS A 171 -14.21 5.34 1.84
N GLN A 172 -14.17 4.40 2.79
CA GLN A 172 -15.39 3.73 3.26
C GLN A 172 -16.38 4.72 3.89
N GLU A 173 -15.91 5.74 4.60
CA GLU A 173 -16.78 6.79 5.14
C GLU A 173 -17.54 7.51 4.02
N ASN A 174 -16.84 7.96 2.98
CA ASN A 174 -17.46 8.58 1.80
C ASN A 174 -18.42 7.63 1.08
N ILE A 175 -18.05 6.35 0.96
CA ILE A 175 -18.91 5.33 0.32
C ILE A 175 -20.18 5.09 1.14
N ILE A 176 -20.07 5.05 2.48
CA ILE A 176 -21.22 4.92 3.38
C ILE A 176 -22.10 6.17 3.30
N THR A 177 -21.53 7.37 3.26
CA THR A 177 -22.28 8.62 3.05
C THR A 177 -22.99 8.63 1.70
N ALA A 178 -22.32 8.22 0.63
CA ALA A 178 -22.91 8.10 -0.70
C ALA A 178 -24.05 7.09 -0.71
N LYS A 179 -23.87 5.93 -0.07
CA LYS A 179 -24.90 4.91 0.10
C LYS A 179 -26.14 5.45 0.80
N GLN A 180 -25.97 6.19 1.89
CA GLN A 180 -27.08 6.79 2.65
C GLN A 180 -27.85 7.82 1.81
N LYS A 181 -27.14 8.57 0.96
CA LYS A 181 -27.72 9.65 0.15
C LYS A 181 -28.37 9.16 -1.14
N TYR A 182 -27.77 8.18 -1.81
CA TYR A 182 -28.12 7.77 -3.17
C TYR A 182 -28.57 6.30 -3.29
N GLY A 183 -28.42 5.49 -2.24
CA GLY A 183 -28.72 4.07 -2.26
C GLY A 183 -27.53 3.19 -2.65
N LEU A 184 -27.80 1.91 -2.94
CA LEU A 184 -26.77 0.94 -3.31
C LEU A 184 -26.28 1.08 -4.75
N GLU A 185 -27.11 1.64 -5.62
CA GLU A 185 -26.83 1.87 -7.03
C GLU A 185 -26.95 3.35 -7.31
N PHE A 186 -25.89 3.96 -7.84
CA PHE A 186 -25.90 5.39 -8.12
C PHE A 186 -24.85 5.79 -9.15
N ARG A 187 -24.93 7.06 -9.56
CA ARG A 187 -24.12 7.62 -10.63
C ARG A 187 -22.82 8.20 -10.13
N VAL A 188 -21.75 7.94 -10.87
CA VAL A 188 -20.41 8.47 -10.63
C VAL A 188 -19.84 9.05 -11.91
N LYS A 189 -18.78 9.84 -11.75
CA LYS A 189 -17.97 10.34 -12.87
C LYS A 189 -16.51 10.31 -12.48
N ILE A 190 -15.66 10.37 -13.51
CA ILE A 190 -14.22 10.48 -13.32
C ILE A 190 -13.78 11.91 -13.50
N ILE A 191 -13.08 12.42 -12.49
CA ILE A 191 -12.42 13.71 -12.52
C ILE A 191 -10.91 13.51 -12.40
N SER A 192 -10.13 14.44 -12.95
CA SER A 192 -8.70 14.55 -12.62
C SER A 192 -8.57 15.26 -11.29
N THR A 193 -8.03 14.59 -10.28
CA THR A 193 -7.64 15.24 -9.02
C THR A 193 -6.13 15.26 -8.89
N LYS A 194 -5.61 16.30 -8.22
CA LYS A 194 -4.23 16.30 -7.74
C LYS A 194 -4.22 15.65 -6.37
N TYR A 195 -3.91 14.37 -6.31
CA TYR A 195 -3.72 13.68 -5.05
C TYR A 195 -2.45 14.24 -4.38
N PHE A 196 -2.60 14.80 -3.18
CA PHE A 196 -1.52 15.22 -2.26
C PHE A 196 -0.22 15.72 -2.92
N GLY A 197 -0.28 16.80 -3.70
CA GLY A 197 0.91 17.47 -4.20
C GLY A 197 1.70 16.70 -5.27
N ASP A 198 1.10 15.70 -5.92
CA ASP A 198 1.65 15.12 -7.14
C ASP A 198 1.42 16.09 -8.33
N ASP A 199 2.45 16.24 -9.19
CA ASP A 199 2.38 17.07 -10.42
C ASP A 199 1.51 16.44 -11.52
N ALA A 200 1.14 15.16 -11.36
CA ALA A 200 0.35 14.41 -12.33
C ALA A 200 -1.12 14.35 -11.90
N ASP A 201 -2.01 14.62 -12.83
CA ASP A 201 -3.44 14.43 -12.65
C ASP A 201 -3.76 12.95 -12.45
N ILE A 202 -4.46 12.63 -11.36
CA ILE A 202 -4.87 11.27 -11.02
C ILE A 202 -6.37 11.11 -11.28
N PRO A 203 -6.77 10.23 -12.22
CA PRO A 203 -8.16 9.89 -12.45
C PRO A 203 -8.79 9.34 -11.17
N THR A 204 -9.89 9.96 -10.75
CA THR A 204 -10.54 9.71 -9.46
C THR A 204 -12.04 9.56 -9.68
N ILE A 205 -12.62 8.52 -9.11
CA ILE A 205 -14.07 8.33 -9.10
C ILE A 205 -14.69 9.14 -7.96
N VAL A 206 -15.70 9.93 -8.33
CA VAL A 206 -16.50 10.74 -7.40
C VAL A 206 -17.98 10.56 -7.70
N CYS A 207 -18.83 10.84 -6.71
CA CYS A 207 -20.28 10.89 -6.94
C CYS A 207 -20.61 11.95 -8.01
N PHE A 208 -21.54 11.63 -8.92
CA PHE A 208 -21.86 12.49 -10.06
C PHE A 208 -22.30 13.90 -9.62
N ASP A 209 -23.20 13.94 -8.62
CA ASP A 209 -23.80 15.16 -8.07
C ASP A 209 -22.99 15.77 -6.90
N ASP A 210 -21.89 15.14 -6.46
CA ASP A 210 -21.10 15.59 -5.31
C ASP A 210 -19.64 15.16 -5.41
N GLU A 211 -18.81 16.01 -6.03
CA GLU A 211 -17.39 15.72 -6.29
C GLU A 211 -16.54 15.62 -5.01
N LYS A 212 -17.07 16.03 -3.85
CA LYS A 212 -16.38 15.88 -2.56
C LYS A 212 -16.40 14.45 -2.06
N LEU A 213 -17.39 13.66 -2.50
CA LEU A 213 -17.50 12.24 -2.18
C LEU A 213 -16.61 11.43 -3.12
N VAL A 214 -15.32 11.42 -2.81
CA VAL A 214 -14.31 10.59 -3.47
C VAL A 214 -14.47 9.15 -3.03
N LEU A 215 -14.58 8.22 -3.99
CA LEU A 215 -14.86 6.82 -3.72
C LEU A 215 -13.66 5.90 -3.99
N GLY A 216 -12.74 6.33 -4.85
CA GLY A 216 -11.57 5.55 -5.22
C GLY A 216 -10.92 6.03 -6.51
N LYS A 217 -10.02 5.20 -7.05
CA LYS A 217 -9.36 5.47 -8.33
C LYS A 217 -9.53 4.27 -9.28
N PRO A 218 -9.70 4.49 -10.59
CA PRO A 218 -9.53 3.45 -11.58
C PRO A 218 -8.16 2.77 -11.48
N ARG A 219 -8.12 1.43 -11.53
CA ARG A 219 -6.86 0.69 -11.71
C ARG A 219 -6.25 0.91 -13.09
N TYR A 220 -7.11 0.93 -14.10
CA TYR A 220 -6.77 1.13 -15.52
C TYR A 220 -7.51 2.37 -16.06
N PRO A 221 -7.04 3.59 -15.76
CA PRO A 221 -7.78 4.80 -16.10
C PRO A 221 -8.06 4.97 -17.60
N GLU A 222 -7.21 4.40 -18.46
CA GLU A 222 -7.38 4.40 -19.90
C GLU A 222 -8.58 3.58 -20.39
N CYS A 223 -9.08 2.65 -19.59
CA CYS A 223 -10.31 1.91 -19.86
C CYS A 223 -11.56 2.76 -19.58
N PHE A 224 -11.40 3.84 -18.84
CA PHE A 224 -12.49 4.76 -18.52
C PHE A 224 -12.48 5.94 -19.48
N THR A 225 -13.66 6.29 -19.98
CA THR A 225 -13.92 7.49 -20.76
C THR A 225 -14.35 8.61 -19.81
N LYS A 226 -14.36 9.87 -20.28
CA LYS A 226 -14.82 11.04 -19.48
C LYS A 226 -16.34 11.06 -19.26
N HIS A 227 -16.99 9.90 -19.15
CA HIS A 227 -18.43 9.74 -19.09
C HIS A 227 -18.91 9.47 -17.67
N GLU A 228 -20.23 9.53 -17.53
CA GLU A 228 -21.00 9.08 -16.38
C GLU A 228 -21.04 7.55 -16.35
N TYR A 229 -20.93 6.97 -15.15
CA TYR A 229 -21.03 5.53 -14.91
C TYR A 229 -22.09 5.27 -13.86
N ILE A 230 -22.80 4.16 -13.99
CA ILE A 230 -23.63 3.62 -12.92
C ILE A 230 -22.79 2.59 -12.17
N ILE A 231 -22.81 2.66 -10.84
CA ILE A 231 -22.11 1.71 -10.00
C ILE A 231 -23.06 1.01 -9.06
N ILE A 232 -22.66 -0.17 -8.59
CA ILE A 232 -23.28 -0.86 -7.48
C ILE A 232 -22.26 -1.06 -6.35
N LEU A 233 -22.70 -0.80 -5.12
CA LEU A 233 -21.93 -1.10 -3.92
C LEU A 233 -22.11 -2.56 -3.53
N VAL A 234 -21.01 -3.29 -3.44
CA VAL A 234 -20.99 -4.71 -3.05
C VAL A 234 -20.41 -4.82 -1.65
N ASP A 235 -21.22 -5.25 -0.67
CA ASP A 235 -20.75 -5.53 0.69
C ASP A 235 -19.92 -6.82 0.68
N LYS A 236 -18.61 -6.68 0.82
CA LYS A 236 -17.74 -7.85 0.88
C LYS A 236 -17.89 -8.49 2.26
N HIS A 237 -18.43 -9.71 2.26
CA HIS A 237 -18.55 -10.57 3.43
C HIS A 237 -19.51 -10.07 4.53
N ASN A 238 -20.49 -9.23 4.20
CA ASN A 238 -21.41 -8.63 5.17
C ASN A 238 -20.67 -7.93 6.33
N SER A 239 -19.53 -7.32 6.00
CA SER A 239 -18.64 -6.69 6.98
C SER A 239 -18.95 -5.19 7.15
N GLY A 240 -19.87 -4.65 6.34
CA GLY A 240 -20.11 -3.22 6.25
C GLY A 240 -19.05 -2.47 5.45
N LEU A 241 -18.15 -3.20 4.76
CA LEU A 241 -17.14 -2.65 3.85
C LEU A 241 -17.57 -2.90 2.40
N PHE A 242 -17.63 -1.82 1.62
CA PHE A 242 -18.13 -1.86 0.25
C PHE A 242 -17.00 -1.81 -0.76
N SER A 243 -17.06 -2.71 -1.75
CA SER A 243 -16.41 -2.51 -3.05
C SER A 243 -17.36 -1.88 -4.04
N ILE A 244 -16.82 -1.44 -5.18
CA ILE A 244 -17.54 -0.76 -6.24
C ILE A 244 -17.40 -1.58 -7.51
N ASP A 245 -18.53 -2.00 -8.08
CA ASP A 245 -18.59 -2.57 -9.41
C ASP A 245 -19.26 -1.55 -10.34
N ILE A 246 -18.69 -1.38 -11.54
CA ILE A 246 -19.30 -0.59 -12.60
C ILE A 246 -20.32 -1.48 -13.33
N LEU A 247 -21.54 -0.96 -13.55
CA LEU A 247 -22.62 -1.64 -14.30
C LEU A 247 -22.57 -1.34 -15.80
#